data_AF-A0A2V5PJZ2-F1
#
_entry.id   AF-A0A2V5PJZ2-F1
#
_cell.length_a   1.000
_cell.length_b   1.000
_cell.length_c   1.000
_cell.angle_alpha   90.00
_cell.angle_beta   90.00
_cell.angle_gamma   90.00
#
_symmetry.space_group_name_H-M   'P 1'
#
loop_
_entity.id
_entity.type
_entity.pdbx_description
1 polymer ?
#
loop_
_entity_poly.entity_id
_entity_poly.type
_entity_poly.pdbx_seq_one_letter_code
_entity_poly.pdbx_strand_id
1 'polypeptide(L)'
;MPWKQGRLLLTLQTMKWPQAERDRIDAIERRTAFAYFKEVDEGRSRQYVFIYDSKEECAQAIAAHNRARAKRYFRRPSLAAR
;
A
#
# COMPACT_ATOMS: atom_id res chain seq x y z
N MET A 1 7.83 5.25 -5.30
CA MET A 1 7.20 3.94 -5.58
C MET A 1 5.69 4.10 -5.58
N PRO A 2 4.92 3.24 -6.28
CA PRO A 2 3.47 3.25 -6.13
C PRO A 2 3.08 2.89 -4.69
N TRP A 3 2.03 3.51 -4.19
CA TRP A 3 1.40 3.11 -2.94
C TRP A 3 0.35 2.03 -3.22
N LYS A 4 0.10 1.18 -2.22
CA LYS A 4 -0.98 0.19 -2.21
C LYS A 4 -1.68 0.21 -0.85
N GLN A 5 -2.94 -0.18 -0.86
CA GLN A 5 -3.76 -0.29 0.35
C GLN A 5 -3.34 -1.54 1.12
N GLY A 6 -3.33 -1.43 2.45
CA GLY A 6 -2.99 -2.54 3.33
C GLY A 6 -4.01 -3.68 3.30
N ARG A 7 -3.53 -4.83 3.77
CA ARG A 7 -4.33 -6.01 4.10
C ARG A 7 -3.62 -6.78 5.21
N LEU A 8 -4.35 -7.49 6.04
CA LEU A 8 -3.70 -8.41 6.98
C LEU A 8 -2.93 -9.50 6.21
N LEU A 9 -1.65 -9.66 6.53
CA LEU A 9 -0.85 -10.76 6.00
C LEU A 9 -1.11 -12.03 6.82
N LEU A 10 -1.49 -13.10 6.14
CA LEU A 10 -1.67 -14.42 6.76
C LEU A 10 -0.32 -15.13 6.84
N THR A 11 0.29 -15.09 8.02
CA THR A 11 1.55 -15.75 8.37
C THR A 11 1.28 -16.83 9.41
N LEU A 12 2.26 -17.70 9.67
CA LEU A 12 2.16 -18.68 10.76
C LEU A 12 1.85 -18.04 12.12
N GLN A 13 2.23 -16.78 12.31
CA GLN A 13 1.93 -16.04 13.54
C GLN A 13 0.49 -15.52 13.53
N THR A 14 0.07 -14.82 12.49
CA THR A 14 -1.27 -14.20 12.44
C THR A 14 -2.38 -15.25 12.32
N MET A 15 -2.09 -16.43 11.77
CA MET A 15 -3.03 -17.56 11.76
C MET A 15 -3.32 -18.14 13.14
N LYS A 16 -2.47 -17.90 14.15
CA LYS A 16 -2.73 -18.33 15.54
C LYS A 16 -3.64 -17.37 16.30
N TRP A 17 -3.93 -16.21 15.73
CA TRP A 17 -4.75 -15.19 16.40
C TRP A 17 -6.24 -15.56 16.33
N PRO A 18 -7.03 -15.16 17.34
CA PRO A 18 -8.48 -15.23 17.26
C PRO A 18 -9.02 -14.50 16.03
N GLN A 19 -10.13 -14.98 15.47
CA GLN A 19 -10.76 -14.35 14.29
C GLN A 19 -11.04 -12.86 14.53
N ALA A 20 -11.60 -12.51 15.68
CA ALA A 20 -11.91 -11.12 16.03
C ALA A 20 -10.66 -10.21 16.02
N GLU A 21 -9.50 -10.73 16.42
CA GLU A 21 -8.24 -9.98 16.38
C GLU A 21 -7.76 -9.79 14.94
N ARG A 22 -7.86 -10.83 14.10
CA ARG A 22 -7.55 -10.73 12.67
C ARG A 22 -8.44 -9.70 11.98
N ASP A 23 -9.75 -9.72 12.24
CA ASP A 23 -10.70 -8.79 11.65
C ASP A 23 -10.43 -7.35 12.08
N ARG A 24 -10.10 -7.15 13.36
CA ARG A 24 -9.70 -5.84 13.90
C ARG A 24 -8.46 -5.30 13.20
N ILE A 25 -7.42 -6.11 13.07
CA ILE A 25 -6.18 -5.68 12.40
C ILE A 25 -6.39 -5.48 10.90
N ASP A 26 -7.17 -6.34 10.24
CA ASP A 26 -7.50 -6.16 8.82
C ASP A 26 -8.27 -4.84 8.57
N ALA A 27 -9.18 -4.46 9.48
CA ALA A 27 -9.86 -3.17 9.40
C ALA A 27 -8.88 -1.98 9.49
N ILE A 28 -7.87 -2.07 10.36
CA ILE A 28 -6.80 -1.06 10.48
C ILE A 28 -5.95 -1.02 9.20
N GLU A 29 -5.56 -2.18 8.69
CA GLU A 29 -4.75 -2.33 7.47
C GLU A 29 -5.46 -1.75 6.24
N ARG A 30 -6.77 -1.98 6.11
CA ARG A 30 -7.57 -1.43 5.00
C ARG A 30 -7.59 0.10 4.96
N ARG A 31 -7.41 0.79 6.09
CA ARG A 31 -7.29 2.25 6.12
C ARG A 31 -5.83 2.73 6.14
N THR A 32 -4.87 1.84 5.93
CA THR A 32 -3.44 2.15 5.92
C THR A 32 -2.86 2.09 4.52
N ALA A 33 -2.08 3.10 4.15
CA ALA A 33 -1.29 3.12 2.92
C ALA A 33 0.11 2.57 3.18
N PHE A 34 0.57 1.73 2.25
CA PHE A 34 1.91 1.17 2.24
C PHE A 34 2.65 1.47 0.94
N ALA A 35 3.97 1.57 1.02
CA ALA A 35 4.88 1.66 -0.11
C ALA A 35 5.75 0.40 -0.22
N TYR A 36 6.50 0.27 -1.31
CA TYR A 36 7.47 -0.81 -1.53
C TYR A 36 6.87 -2.22 -1.49
N PHE A 37 5.63 -2.37 -1.95
CA PHE A 37 5.01 -3.69 -2.12
C PHE A 37 5.74 -4.47 -3.23
N LYS A 38 6.36 -5.61 -2.88
CA LYS A 38 6.94 -6.55 -3.84
C LYS A 38 5.99 -7.72 -4.01
N GLU A 39 5.59 -8.03 -5.24
CA GLU A 39 4.66 -9.15 -5.47
C GLU A 39 5.32 -10.49 -5.18
N VAL A 40 6.63 -10.60 -5.38
CA VAL A 40 7.44 -11.80 -5.10
C VAL A 40 7.46 -12.20 -3.62
N ASP A 41 7.16 -11.28 -2.70
CA ASP A 41 7.11 -11.56 -1.26
C ASP A 41 5.71 -11.35 -0.66
N GLU A 42 4.69 -11.30 -1.51
CA GLU A 42 3.29 -11.08 -1.12
C GLU A 42 3.04 -9.77 -0.35
N GLY A 43 3.97 -8.82 -0.44
CA GLY A 43 3.92 -7.54 0.27
C GLY A 43 4.53 -7.57 1.67
N ARG A 44 5.32 -8.58 2.03
CA ARG A 44 5.98 -8.67 3.35
C ARG A 44 7.02 -7.56 3.56
N SER A 45 7.69 -7.10 2.50
CA SER A 45 8.64 -5.97 2.58
C SER A 45 8.01 -4.58 2.48
N ARG A 46 6.67 -4.50 2.56
CA ARG A 46 5.97 -3.22 2.54
C ARG A 46 6.43 -2.29 3.66
N GLN A 47 6.45 -1.00 3.38
CA GLN A 47 6.76 0.04 4.37
C GLN A 47 5.51 0.85 4.67
N TYR A 48 5.26 1.07 5.96
CA TYR A 48 4.19 1.94 6.43
C TYR A 48 4.38 3.35 5.88
N VAL A 49 3.29 3.97 5.41
CA VAL A 49 3.27 5.36 4.98
C VAL A 49 2.41 6.20 5.90
N PHE A 50 1.11 5.88 5.97
CA PHE A 50 0.13 6.67 6.71
C PHE A 50 -1.15 5.86 6.97
N ILE A 51 -1.86 6.18 8.04
CA ILE A 51 -3.18 5.64 8.37
C ILE A 51 -4.23 6.74 8.29
N TYR A 52 -5.30 6.48 7.54
CA TYR A 52 -6.41 7.41 7.31
C TYR A 52 -7.59 7.08 8.22
N ASP A 53 -8.58 7.97 8.26
CA ASP A 53 -9.77 7.78 9.08
C ASP A 53 -10.67 6.69 8.49
N SER A 54 -10.72 6.58 7.15
CA SER A 54 -11.51 5.59 6.42
C SER A 54 -10.72 4.83 5.35
N LYS A 55 -11.23 3.66 4.95
CA LYS A 55 -10.65 2.87 3.84
C LYS A 55 -10.84 3.59 2.49
N GLU A 56 -11.93 4.35 2.34
CA GLU A 56 -12.26 5.13 1.15
C GLU A 56 -11.27 6.28 0.97
N GLU A 57 -11.00 7.03 2.03
CA GLU A 57 -10.02 8.11 2.02
C GLU A 57 -8.62 7.59 1.67
N CYS A 58 -8.22 6.48 2.30
CA CYS A 58 -6.96 5.80 1.97
C CYS A 58 -6.87 5.44 0.48
N ALA A 59 -7.93 4.84 -0.08
CA ALA A 59 -7.99 4.48 -1.49
C ALA A 59 -7.89 5.70 -2.42
N GLN A 60 -8.58 6.79 -2.08
CA GLN A 60 -8.52 8.05 -2.84
C GLN A 60 -7.12 8.66 -2.82
N ALA A 61 -6.48 8.70 -1.65
CA ALA A 61 -5.13 9.22 -1.47
C ALA A 61 -4.09 8.39 -2.24
N ILE A 62 -4.19 7.06 -2.19
CA ILE A 62 -3.35 6.15 -2.98
C ILE A 62 -3.53 6.40 -4.48
N ALA A 63 -4.77 6.52 -4.95
CA ALA A 63 -5.06 6.80 -6.36
C ALA A 63 -4.52 8.16 -6.80
N ALA A 64 -4.64 9.20 -5.96
CA ALA A 64 -4.08 10.52 -6.21
C ALA A 64 -2.55 10.48 -6.31
N HIS A 65 -1.88 9.87 -5.34
CA HIS A 65 -0.42 9.69 -5.30
C HIS A 65 0.09 8.94 -6.54
N ASN A 66 -0.51 7.80 -6.87
CA ASN A 66 -0.10 6.98 -8.00
C ASN A 66 -0.30 7.69 -9.34
N ARG A 67 -1.39 8.45 -9.51
CA ARG A 67 -1.62 9.29 -10.70
C ARG A 67 -0.59 10.42 -10.80
N ALA A 68 -0.32 11.13 -9.71
CA ALA A 68 0.68 12.20 -9.68
C ALA A 68 2.08 11.65 -10.02
N ARG A 69 2.42 10.48 -9.47
CA ARG A 69 3.64 9.75 -9.78
C ARG A 69 3.73 9.42 -11.28
N ALA A 70 2.70 8.80 -11.87
CA ALA A 70 2.69 8.43 -13.29
C ALA A 70 2.93 9.64 -14.20
N LYS A 71 2.27 10.77 -13.92
CA LYS A 71 2.47 12.04 -14.64
C LYS A 71 3.93 12.52 -14.57
N ARG A 72 4.58 12.36 -13.43
CA ARG A 72 5.99 12.77 -13.23
C ARG A 72 6.97 11.92 -14.05
N TYR A 73 6.71 10.63 -14.23
CA TYR A 73 7.55 9.77 -15.08
C TYR A 73 7.34 10.02 -16.57
N PHE A 74 6.11 10.32 -16.98
CA PHE A 74 5.81 10.66 -18.39
C PHE A 74 6.32 12.04 -18.81
N ARG A 75 6.52 12.97 -17.87
CA ARG A 75 7.03 14.33 -18.14
C ARG A 75 8.55 14.47 -18.15
N ARG A 76 9.33 13.39 -17.96
CA ARG A 76 10.78 13.46 -18.16
C ARG A 76 11.07 13.50 -19.67
N PRO A 77 11.65 14.58 -20.22
CA PRO A 77 12.19 14.55 -21.57
C PRO A 77 13.28 13.48 -21.61
N SER A 78 13.32 12.67 -22.66
CA SER A 78 14.43 11.77 -22.93
C SER A 78 15.71 12.58 -23.05
N LEU A 79 16.53 12.60 -21.98
CA LEU A 79 17.95 12.96 -22.07
C LEU A 79 18.68 11.79 -22.73
N ALA A 80 18.43 11.59 -24.03
CA ALA A 80 19.13 10.63 -24.88
C ALA A 80 18.98 11.07 -26.34
N ALA A 81 19.62 12.20 -26.67
CA ALA A 81 19.95 12.58 -28.04
C ALA A 81 21.07 13.63 -27.99
N ARG A 82 22.29 13.19 -27.68
CA ARG A 82 23.54 13.85 -28.07
C ARG A 82 24.60 12.78 -28.26
#